data_AF-A0A832W4G7-F1
#
_entry.id   AF-A0A832W4G7-F1
#
_cell.length_a   1.000
_cell.length_b   1.000
_cell.length_c   1.000
_cell.angle_alpha   90.00
_cell.angle_beta   90.00
_cell.angle_gamma   90.00
#
_symmetry.space_group_name_H-M   'P 1'
#
loop_
_entity.id
_entity.type
_entity.pdbx_description
1 polymer ?
#
loop_
_entity_poly.entity_id
_entity_poly.type
_entity_poly.pdbx_seq_one_letter_code
_entity_poly.pdbx_strand_id
1 'polypeptide(L)'
;MIPCPEVKSYDFIASLGSACIVADKIQKNDLRLFSGPLDWIVSNPGSTIKFLESNFNDFLKLDNLKIKGIHENNSTYLVQDTKYNLLFVHDFLKDCPLINQHMNINNKYNKRILNFYSWCSKADSALFIMYFPTTDDYLPQVKELISTLKEKFPDLDFDLLILFLTDKKEAKILKVLENCYLGYVYHNESNWIESDPFWRHILRNFSINFSFKTIELANIAYLENNRLDFKNTGQFIYTGLAQYENNGRWSVGNETRIGVKIRNKVTDMLVKCSTYKNPYSFVYVNG
;
A
#
# COMPACT_ATOMS: atom_id res chain seq x y z
N MET A 1 5.70 -17.94 -25.87
CA MET A 1 5.37 -17.10 -24.70
C MET A 1 4.59 -17.95 -23.74
N ILE A 2 5.12 -18.18 -22.54
CA ILE A 2 4.35 -18.86 -21.48
C ILE A 2 3.32 -17.82 -21.00
N PRO A 3 2.01 -18.11 -21.06
CA PRO A 3 0.99 -17.18 -20.56
C PRO A 3 1.28 -16.88 -19.09
N CYS A 4 1.14 -15.61 -18.70
CA CYS A 4 1.30 -15.24 -17.29
C CYS A 4 0.26 -16.04 -16.49
N PRO A 5 0.70 -16.93 -15.58
CA PRO A 5 -0.18 -17.85 -14.88
C PRO A 5 -1.04 -17.08 -13.87
N GLU A 6 -2.21 -17.60 -13.54
CA GLU A 6 -3.18 -17.14 -12.53
C GLU A 6 -2.81 -15.89 -11.71
N VAL A 7 -3.70 -14.88 -11.76
CA VAL A 7 -3.65 -13.71 -10.87
C VAL A 7 -3.52 -14.19 -9.42
N LYS A 8 -2.43 -13.83 -8.73
CA LYS A 8 -2.20 -14.22 -7.33
C LYS A 8 -2.84 -13.21 -6.39
N SER A 9 -3.64 -13.69 -5.45
CA SER A 9 -4.33 -12.86 -4.48
C SER A 9 -3.63 -12.85 -3.13
N TYR A 10 -3.69 -11.73 -2.42
CA TYR A 10 -3.12 -11.55 -1.08
C TYR A 10 -4.08 -10.81 -0.17
N ASP A 11 -4.03 -11.03 1.14
CA ASP A 11 -4.87 -10.29 2.07
C ASP A 11 -4.52 -8.79 2.09
N PHE A 12 -3.25 -8.45 1.90
CA PHE A 12 -2.85 -7.06 1.66
C PHE A 12 -1.64 -6.92 0.73
N ILE A 13 -1.49 -5.72 0.17
CA ILE A 13 -0.35 -5.32 -0.63
C ILE A 13 0.21 -4.03 -0.04
N ALA A 14 1.51 -3.99 0.23
CA ALA A 14 2.17 -2.86 0.86
C ALA A 14 3.45 -2.45 0.13
N SER A 15 3.67 -1.15 0.00
CA SER A 15 4.96 -0.63 -0.44
C SER A 15 5.98 -0.69 0.70
N LEU A 16 7.19 -1.13 0.38
CA LEU A 16 8.36 -1.00 1.26
C LEU A 16 9.20 0.24 0.91
N GLY A 17 8.61 1.24 0.23
CA GLY A 17 9.23 2.53 -0.03
C GLY A 17 10.17 2.54 -1.23
N SER A 18 11.33 3.18 -1.04
CA SER A 18 12.30 3.60 -2.06
C SER A 18 11.82 4.77 -2.91
N ALA A 19 10.61 4.70 -3.46
CA ALA A 19 10.01 5.81 -4.20
C ALA A 19 8.48 5.87 -4.02
N CYS A 20 7.95 7.09 -3.86
CA CYS A 20 6.53 7.34 -3.65
C CYS A 20 5.64 6.92 -4.84
N ILE A 21 6.22 6.76 -6.03
CA ILE A 21 5.55 6.22 -7.22
C ILE A 21 4.94 4.85 -6.94
N VAL A 22 5.59 3.99 -6.15
CA VAL A 22 5.07 2.65 -5.86
C VAL A 22 3.72 2.77 -5.17
N ALA A 23 3.63 3.59 -4.12
CA ALA A 23 2.40 3.83 -3.37
C ALA A 23 1.29 4.49 -4.20
N ASP A 24 1.64 5.43 -5.09
CA ASP A 24 0.69 6.03 -6.06
C ASP A 24 0.11 4.95 -7.00
N LYS A 25 0.98 4.12 -7.56
CA LYS A 25 0.58 3.15 -8.59
C LYS A 25 -0.22 2.00 -8.02
N ILE A 26 0.11 1.49 -6.83
CA ILE A 26 -0.72 0.47 -6.18
C ILE A 26 -2.09 1.04 -5.76
N GLN A 27 -2.15 2.31 -5.36
CA GLN A 27 -3.42 2.98 -5.05
C GLN A 27 -4.28 3.16 -6.30
N LYS A 28 -3.66 3.57 -7.43
CA LYS A 28 -4.37 3.76 -8.71
C LYS A 28 -4.88 2.48 -9.35
N ASN A 29 -4.33 1.33 -8.95
CA ASN A 29 -4.75 0.01 -9.37
C ASN A 29 -5.57 -0.71 -8.28
N ASP A 30 -6.04 0.03 -7.27
CA ASP A 30 -6.96 -0.48 -6.25
C ASP A 30 -6.39 -1.63 -5.39
N LEU A 31 -5.06 -1.67 -5.28
CA LEU A 31 -4.30 -2.66 -4.52
C LEU A 31 -3.89 -2.16 -3.13
N ARG A 32 -4.07 -0.87 -2.83
CA ARG A 32 -3.66 -0.29 -1.55
C ARG A 32 -4.83 -0.17 -0.57
N LEU A 33 -4.82 -1.00 0.47
CA LEU A 33 -5.85 -0.98 1.52
C LEU A 33 -5.60 0.05 2.62
N PHE A 34 -4.34 0.39 2.88
CA PHE A 34 -3.94 1.34 3.91
C PHE A 34 -2.64 2.05 3.52
N SER A 35 -2.33 3.17 4.18
CA SER A 35 -1.02 3.81 4.02
C SER A 35 0.04 3.17 4.89
N GLY A 36 1.08 2.61 4.26
CA GLY A 36 2.23 2.04 4.94
C GLY A 36 3.19 3.11 5.51
N PRO A 37 4.15 2.70 6.37
CA PRO A 37 5.12 3.60 6.97
C PRO A 37 6.08 4.23 5.95
N LEU A 38 6.24 3.63 4.77
CA LEU A 38 7.22 4.03 3.75
C LEU A 38 6.59 4.55 2.44
N ASP A 39 5.25 4.59 2.32
CA ASP A 39 4.54 4.94 1.08
C ASP A 39 4.95 6.29 0.46
N TRP A 40 5.33 7.26 1.29
CA TRP A 40 5.59 8.64 0.88
C TRP A 40 7.00 9.10 1.24
N ILE A 41 7.87 8.14 1.54
CA ILE A 41 9.25 8.36 1.97
C ILE A 41 10.16 7.86 0.86
N VAL A 42 11.09 8.73 0.44
CA VAL A 42 12.18 8.33 -0.44
C VAL A 42 13.24 7.64 0.41
N SER A 43 13.60 6.43 0.05
CA SER A 43 14.58 5.60 0.75
C SER A 43 15.41 4.79 -0.24
N ASN A 44 16.25 3.90 0.26
CA ASN A 44 16.84 2.83 -0.54
C ASN A 44 16.62 1.49 0.18
N PRO A 45 16.91 0.34 -0.47
CA PRO A 45 16.74 -0.98 0.15
C PRO A 45 17.47 -1.13 1.48
N GLY A 46 18.75 -0.74 1.56
CA GLY A 46 19.52 -0.82 2.80
C GLY A 46 18.95 0.03 3.94
N SER A 47 18.49 1.24 3.64
CA SER A 47 17.78 2.10 4.60
C SER A 47 16.50 1.45 5.12
N THR A 48 15.75 0.81 4.23
CA THR A 48 14.49 0.14 4.55
C THR A 48 14.71 -1.10 5.42
N ILE A 49 15.73 -1.91 5.11
CA ILE A 49 16.13 -3.06 5.91
C ILE A 49 16.48 -2.61 7.34
N LYS A 50 17.40 -1.65 7.49
CA LYS A 50 17.77 -1.10 8.80
C LYS A 50 16.57 -0.54 9.58
N PHE A 51 15.65 0.09 8.86
CA PHE A 51 14.45 0.65 9.45
C PHE A 51 13.53 -0.45 10.01
N LEU A 52 13.31 -1.53 9.26
CA LEU A 52 12.57 -2.70 9.71
C LEU A 52 13.28 -3.37 10.90
N GLU A 53 14.57 -3.70 10.77
CA GLU A 53 15.39 -4.33 11.82
C GLU A 53 15.29 -3.59 13.15
N SER A 54 15.35 -2.26 13.12
CA SER A 54 15.31 -1.40 14.31
C SER A 54 13.96 -1.36 15.05
N ASN A 55 12.91 -2.01 14.53
CA ASN A 55 11.53 -1.82 14.99
C ASN A 55 11.13 -0.34 15.04
N PHE A 56 11.57 0.44 14.04
CA PHE A 56 11.24 1.85 13.92
C PHE A 56 11.74 2.70 15.11
N ASN A 57 12.65 2.17 15.93
CA ASN A 57 13.17 2.88 17.09
C ASN A 57 13.87 4.18 16.66
N ASP A 58 13.79 5.25 17.42
CA ASP A 58 14.41 6.54 17.10
C ASP A 58 13.94 7.22 15.79
N PHE A 59 12.95 6.65 15.10
CA PHE A 59 12.37 7.23 13.90
C PHE A 59 11.72 8.58 14.19
N LEU A 60 11.93 9.56 13.31
CA LEU A 60 11.41 10.91 13.46
C LEU A 60 11.84 11.59 14.77
N LYS A 61 12.89 11.14 15.47
CA LYS A 61 13.44 11.94 16.57
C LYS A 61 13.86 13.30 16.03
N LEU A 62 13.43 14.36 16.70
CA LEU A 62 13.63 15.73 16.22
C LEU A 62 15.11 16.04 15.93
N ASP A 63 16.02 15.53 16.77
CA ASP A 63 17.47 15.71 16.61
C ASP A 63 18.04 15.08 15.33
N ASN A 64 17.37 14.01 14.84
CA ASN A 64 17.75 13.32 13.61
C ASN A 64 17.23 14.03 12.35
N LEU A 65 16.28 14.97 12.47
CA LEU A 65 15.66 15.64 11.33
C LEU A 65 16.50 16.80 10.81
N LYS A 66 16.79 16.80 9.51
CA LYS A 66 17.53 17.87 8.83
C LYS A 66 16.79 18.32 7.57
N ILE A 67 16.58 19.62 7.43
CA ILE A 67 16.11 20.22 6.17
C ILE A 67 17.26 20.13 5.16
N LYS A 68 17.00 19.51 4.01
CA LYS A 68 17.94 19.35 2.90
C LYS A 68 17.65 20.28 1.73
N GLY A 69 16.45 20.86 1.70
CA GLY A 69 16.03 21.75 0.64
C GLY A 69 14.54 22.02 0.70
N ILE A 70 14.02 22.53 -0.41
CA ILE A 70 12.60 22.81 -0.62
C ILE A 70 12.16 21.98 -1.83
N HIS A 71 10.98 21.38 -1.73
CA HIS A 71 10.41 20.60 -2.82
C HIS A 71 10.12 21.51 -4.04
N GLU A 72 10.15 20.95 -5.25
CA GLU A 72 10.08 21.72 -6.51
C GLU A 72 8.81 22.58 -6.63
N ASN A 73 7.69 22.09 -6.08
CA ASN A 73 6.43 22.85 -6.05
C ASN A 73 6.38 23.96 -4.99
N ASN A 74 7.49 24.22 -4.27
CA ASN A 74 7.66 25.26 -3.27
C ASN A 74 6.70 25.20 -2.06
N SER A 75 6.07 24.04 -1.81
CA SER A 75 5.07 23.89 -0.74
C SER A 75 5.60 23.23 0.54
N THR A 76 6.64 22.41 0.44
CA THR A 76 7.17 21.59 1.53
C THR A 76 8.69 21.68 1.63
N TYR A 77 9.22 21.46 2.84
CA TYR A 77 10.63 21.17 3.05
C TYR A 77 10.94 19.72 2.70
N LEU A 78 12.10 19.51 2.08
CA LEU A 78 12.72 18.20 1.96
C LEU A 78 13.42 17.91 3.29
N VAL A 79 12.84 17.06 4.13
CA VAL A 79 13.37 16.75 5.47
C VAL A 79 13.90 15.33 5.49
N GLN A 80 15.14 15.15 5.94
CA GLN A 80 15.76 13.85 6.06
C GLN A 80 15.81 13.43 7.54
N ASP A 81 15.31 12.24 7.85
CA ASP A 81 15.72 11.50 9.04
C ASP A 81 17.10 10.90 8.78
N THR A 82 18.10 11.41 9.48
CA THR A 82 19.51 11.03 9.30
C THR A 82 19.88 9.68 9.92
N LYS A 83 19.06 9.14 10.84
CA LYS A 83 19.31 7.85 11.48
C LYS A 83 19.11 6.70 10.49
N TYR A 84 18.03 6.77 9.71
CA TYR A 84 17.68 5.75 8.71
C TYR A 84 17.91 6.20 7.27
N ASN A 85 18.32 7.46 7.06
CA ASN A 85 18.48 8.06 5.74
C ASN A 85 17.17 7.99 4.94
N LEU A 86 16.09 8.47 5.56
CA LEU A 86 14.73 8.52 5.01
C LEU A 86 14.36 9.96 4.69
N LEU A 87 13.97 10.23 3.44
CA LEU A 87 13.65 11.58 2.98
C LEU A 87 12.14 11.76 2.83
N PHE A 88 11.61 12.70 3.60
CA PHE A 88 10.23 13.17 3.53
C PHE A 88 10.16 14.32 2.53
N VAL A 89 9.33 14.14 1.50
CA VAL A 89 9.19 15.11 0.40
C VAL A 89 7.84 15.84 0.44
N HIS A 90 6.85 15.29 1.13
CA HIS A 90 5.46 15.80 1.13
C HIS A 90 4.91 16.19 2.51
N ASP A 91 5.60 15.88 3.62
CA ASP A 91 5.00 15.96 4.96
C ASP A 91 5.25 17.28 5.71
N PHE A 92 6.40 17.92 5.48
CA PHE A 92 6.81 19.09 6.26
C PHE A 92 6.47 20.36 5.48
N LEU A 93 5.48 21.13 5.93
CA LEU A 93 5.12 22.39 5.28
C LEU A 93 6.28 23.37 5.32
N LYS A 94 6.49 24.06 4.21
CA LYS A 94 7.43 25.17 4.14
C LYS A 94 6.97 26.29 5.08
N ASP A 95 7.91 27.07 5.60
CA ASP A 95 7.70 28.25 6.45
C ASP A 95 7.08 27.94 7.83
N CYS A 96 6.93 26.66 8.19
CA CYS A 96 6.55 26.23 9.52
C CYS A 96 7.71 25.45 10.17
N PRO A 97 8.21 25.87 11.36
CA PRO A 97 9.33 25.21 12.03
C PRO A 97 9.11 23.71 12.25
N LEU A 98 10.16 22.89 12.12
CA LEU A 98 10.06 21.44 12.30
C LEU A 98 9.42 21.06 13.65
N ILE A 99 9.84 21.73 14.73
CA ILE A 99 9.31 21.49 16.09
C ILE A 99 7.78 21.66 16.16
N ASN A 100 7.21 22.61 15.41
CA ASN A 100 5.78 22.90 15.44
C ASN A 100 4.95 21.83 14.70
N GLN A 101 5.55 21.16 13.71
CA GLN A 101 4.88 20.13 12.91
C GLN A 101 5.21 18.71 13.39
N HIS A 102 6.31 18.56 14.14
CA HIS A 102 6.91 17.30 14.54
C HIS A 102 5.92 16.37 15.22
N MET A 103 5.17 16.87 16.22
CA MET A 103 4.20 16.05 16.95
C MET A 103 3.14 15.44 16.01
N ASN A 104 2.60 16.23 15.09
CA ASN A 104 1.56 15.77 14.15
C ASN A 104 2.11 14.73 13.17
N ILE A 105 3.31 14.99 12.62
CA ILE A 105 3.97 14.08 11.67
C ILE A 105 4.36 12.77 12.39
N ASN A 106 4.93 12.85 13.59
CA ASN A 106 5.27 11.70 14.40
C ASN A 106 4.03 10.85 14.72
N ASN A 107 2.93 11.47 15.17
CA ASN A 107 1.67 10.77 15.43
C ASN A 107 1.10 10.10 14.16
N LYS A 108 1.17 10.77 13.01
CA LYS A 108 0.74 10.23 11.71
C LYS A 108 1.52 8.96 11.37
N TYR A 109 2.85 9.01 11.47
CA TYR A 109 3.68 7.85 11.12
C TYR A 109 3.62 6.73 12.16
N ASN A 110 3.49 7.03 13.46
CA ASN A 110 3.26 6.00 14.48
C ASN A 110 1.98 5.21 14.21
N LYS A 111 0.89 5.89 13.80
CA LYS A 111 -0.34 5.20 13.37
C LYS A 111 -0.10 4.28 12.18
N ARG A 112 0.65 4.72 11.17
CA ARG A 112 0.98 3.91 9.99
C ARG A 112 1.83 2.69 10.33
N ILE A 113 2.80 2.85 11.23
CA ILE A 113 3.66 1.77 11.71
C ILE A 113 2.83 0.72 12.47
N LEU A 114 2.03 1.15 13.44
CA LEU A 114 1.16 0.26 14.21
C LEU A 114 0.16 -0.47 13.29
N ASN A 115 -0.39 0.24 12.31
CA ASN A 115 -1.30 -0.35 11.33
C ASN A 115 -0.60 -1.42 10.49
N PHE A 116 0.57 -1.11 9.94
CA PHE A 116 1.40 -2.05 9.19
C PHE A 116 1.70 -3.33 9.99
N TYR A 117 2.10 -3.20 11.26
CA TYR A 117 2.30 -4.34 12.14
C TYR A 117 1.01 -5.14 12.39
N SER A 118 -0.14 -4.48 12.58
CA SER A 118 -1.42 -5.18 12.75
C SER A 118 -1.78 -5.99 11.51
N TRP A 119 -1.52 -5.48 10.31
CA TRP A 119 -1.72 -6.23 9.08
C TRP A 119 -0.75 -7.41 8.97
N CYS A 120 0.55 -7.19 9.17
CA CYS A 120 1.55 -8.24 9.04
C CYS A 120 1.40 -9.36 10.08
N SER A 121 0.90 -9.07 11.29
CA SER A 121 0.73 -10.06 12.37
C SER A 121 -0.54 -10.90 12.27
N LYS A 122 -1.50 -10.51 11.43
CA LYS A 122 -2.83 -11.13 11.39
C LYS A 122 -3.26 -11.56 10.00
N ALA A 123 -2.71 -11.02 8.93
CA ALA A 123 -2.93 -11.53 7.59
C ALA A 123 -2.28 -12.91 7.43
N ASP A 124 -2.79 -13.73 6.51
CA ASP A 124 -2.13 -14.97 6.11
C ASP A 124 -1.18 -14.75 4.94
N SER A 125 -1.51 -13.79 4.06
CA SER A 125 -0.76 -13.55 2.82
C SER A 125 -0.53 -12.06 2.51
N ALA A 126 0.67 -11.73 2.04
CA ALA A 126 1.03 -10.38 1.63
C ALA A 126 1.82 -10.33 0.31
N LEU A 127 1.66 -9.23 -0.43
CA LEU A 127 2.65 -8.83 -1.44
C LEU A 127 3.36 -7.55 -0.99
N PHE A 128 4.66 -7.65 -0.80
CA PHE A 128 5.51 -6.48 -0.61
C PHE A 128 6.04 -5.99 -1.95
N ILE A 129 6.00 -4.69 -2.19
CA ILE A 129 6.48 -4.08 -3.44
C ILE A 129 7.56 -3.05 -3.11
N MET A 130 8.72 -3.18 -3.75
CA MET A 130 9.83 -2.26 -3.53
C MET A 130 10.50 -1.85 -4.84
N TYR A 131 10.74 -0.55 -5.00
CA TYR A 131 11.56 -0.03 -6.09
C TYR A 131 13.05 -0.17 -5.79
N PHE A 132 13.82 -0.63 -6.78
CA PHE A 132 15.28 -0.68 -6.74
C PHE A 132 15.85 0.24 -7.83
N PRO A 133 16.81 1.12 -7.48
CA PRO A 133 17.32 2.12 -8.41
C PRO A 133 18.24 1.55 -9.49
N THR A 134 18.79 0.36 -9.28
CA THR A 134 19.69 -0.30 -10.23
C THR A 134 19.42 -1.79 -10.30
N THR A 135 19.61 -2.36 -11.48
CA THR A 135 19.59 -3.81 -11.74
C THR A 135 20.90 -4.50 -11.37
N ASP A 136 21.91 -3.73 -10.98
CA ASP A 136 23.23 -4.26 -10.63
C ASP A 136 23.26 -4.64 -9.15
N ASP A 137 23.76 -5.85 -8.86
CA ASP A 137 23.99 -6.37 -7.50
C ASP A 137 22.81 -6.20 -6.52
N TYR A 138 21.58 -6.28 -7.02
CA TYR A 138 20.37 -6.17 -6.20
C TYR A 138 20.10 -7.44 -5.36
N LEU A 139 20.60 -8.60 -5.82
CA LEU A 139 20.27 -9.91 -5.24
C LEU A 139 20.67 -10.05 -3.75
N PRO A 140 21.86 -9.60 -3.29
CA PRO A 140 22.20 -9.62 -1.86
C PRO A 140 21.19 -8.84 -1.01
N GLN A 141 20.83 -7.61 -1.43
CA GLN A 141 19.87 -6.77 -0.72
C GLN A 141 18.47 -7.38 -0.72
N VAL A 142 18.06 -8.03 -1.80
CA VAL A 142 16.78 -8.77 -1.85
C VAL A 142 16.78 -9.94 -0.88
N LYS A 143 17.87 -10.70 -0.79
CA LYS A 143 17.99 -11.82 0.15
C LYS A 143 17.96 -11.34 1.60
N GLU A 144 18.66 -10.25 1.90
CA GLU A 144 18.68 -9.62 3.22
C GLU A 144 17.28 -9.10 3.60
N LEU A 145 16.58 -8.45 2.67
CA LEU A 145 15.21 -8.00 2.88
C LEU A 145 14.25 -9.17 3.14
N ILE A 146 14.32 -10.25 2.35
CA ILE A 146 13.50 -11.45 2.57
C ILE A 146 13.81 -12.05 3.95
N SER A 147 15.07 -12.15 4.33
CA SER A 147 15.47 -12.66 5.65
C SER A 147 14.89 -11.80 6.77
N THR A 148 15.01 -10.47 6.65
CA THR A 148 14.49 -9.51 7.62
C THR A 148 12.98 -9.64 7.76
N LEU A 149 12.24 -9.71 6.66
CA LEU A 149 10.78 -9.86 6.68
C LEU A 149 10.35 -11.19 7.31
N LYS A 150 11.04 -12.30 7.01
CA LYS A 150 10.78 -13.60 7.64
C LYS A 150 11.04 -13.59 9.15
N GLU A 151 12.10 -12.91 9.60
CA GLU A 151 12.39 -12.78 11.02
C GLU A 151 11.33 -11.94 11.74
N LYS A 152 10.90 -10.83 11.12
CA LYS A 152 9.89 -9.94 11.70
C LYS A 152 8.47 -10.53 11.70
N PHE A 153 8.14 -11.30 10.67
CA PHE A 153 6.79 -11.80 10.40
C PHE A 153 6.83 -13.29 10.06
N PRO A 154 7.22 -14.16 11.01
CA PRO A 154 7.45 -15.58 10.73
C PRO A 154 6.19 -16.35 10.30
N ASP A 155 5.02 -15.88 10.71
CA ASP A 155 3.73 -16.52 10.41
C ASP A 155 3.07 -15.99 9.12
N LEU A 156 3.64 -14.97 8.49
CA LEU A 156 3.09 -14.35 7.29
C LEU A 156 3.68 -15.00 6.04
N ASP A 157 2.83 -15.59 5.19
CA ASP A 157 3.25 -15.94 3.83
C ASP A 157 3.34 -14.66 3.00
N PHE A 158 4.43 -14.48 2.26
CA PHE A 158 4.57 -13.29 1.44
C PHE A 158 5.40 -13.52 0.19
N ASP A 159 5.01 -12.78 -0.85
CA ASP A 159 5.84 -12.56 -2.03
C ASP A 159 6.44 -11.16 -2.03
N LEU A 160 7.54 -11.01 -2.75
CA LEU A 160 8.21 -9.75 -2.98
C LEU A 160 8.21 -9.41 -4.48
N LEU A 161 7.72 -8.23 -4.84
CA LEU A 161 7.86 -7.67 -6.18
C LEU A 161 8.91 -6.56 -6.15
N ILE A 162 10.05 -6.82 -6.78
CA ILE A 162 11.11 -5.84 -7.00
C ILE A 162 10.88 -5.14 -8.32
N LEU A 163 10.81 -3.82 -8.29
CA LEU A 163 10.57 -2.99 -9.46
C LEU A 163 11.82 -2.25 -9.88
N PHE A 164 12.16 -2.35 -11.15
CA PHE A 164 13.13 -1.53 -11.83
C PHE A 164 12.40 -0.60 -12.79
N LEU A 165 12.64 0.70 -12.66
CA LEU A 165 12.09 1.68 -13.59
C LEU A 165 12.99 1.77 -14.81
N THR A 166 12.38 1.90 -15.99
CA THR A 166 13.07 2.01 -17.27
C THR A 166 12.51 3.19 -18.08
N ASP A 167 13.35 3.81 -18.89
CA ASP A 167 12.96 4.85 -19.85
C ASP A 167 12.39 4.27 -21.16
N LYS A 168 12.54 2.95 -21.35
CA LYS A 168 11.93 2.21 -22.45
C LYS A 168 10.45 1.99 -22.17
N LYS A 169 9.62 2.20 -23.19
CA LYS A 169 8.17 1.95 -23.15
C LYS A 169 7.86 0.44 -23.12
N GLU A 170 8.22 -0.22 -22.04
CA GLU A 170 8.04 -1.66 -21.81
C GLU A 170 7.49 -1.96 -20.40
N ALA A 171 6.85 -3.11 -20.28
CA ALA A 171 6.40 -3.68 -19.03
C ALA A 171 6.66 -5.19 -19.07
N LYS A 172 7.57 -5.67 -18.21
CA LYS A 172 7.93 -7.08 -18.12
C LYS A 172 7.92 -7.54 -16.66
N ILE A 173 7.29 -8.68 -16.40
CA ILE A 173 7.33 -9.34 -15.09
C ILE A 173 7.96 -10.73 -15.23
N LEU A 174 8.82 -11.09 -14.29
CA LEU A 174 9.51 -12.37 -14.23
C LEU A 174 9.42 -12.93 -12.81
N LYS A 175 9.06 -14.20 -12.65
CA LYS A 175 9.24 -14.90 -11.38
C LYS A 175 10.66 -15.44 -11.33
N VAL A 176 11.44 -15.03 -10.34
CA VAL A 176 12.88 -15.36 -10.23
C VAL A 176 13.21 -16.26 -9.06
N LEU A 177 12.38 -16.24 -8.02
CA LEU A 177 12.42 -17.18 -6.90
C LEU A 177 10.99 -17.62 -6.58
N GLU A 178 10.83 -18.58 -5.68
CA GLU A 178 9.53 -19.07 -5.23
C GLU A 178 8.63 -17.93 -4.73
N ASN A 179 9.21 -16.98 -3.99
CA ASN A 179 8.54 -15.84 -3.38
C ASN A 179 9.05 -14.48 -3.88
N CYS A 180 9.62 -14.42 -5.09
CA CYS A 180 10.16 -13.16 -5.63
C CYS A 180 9.89 -12.99 -7.13
N TYR A 181 9.38 -11.81 -7.46
CA TYR A 181 9.12 -11.31 -8.81
C TYR A 181 9.99 -10.10 -9.11
N LEU A 182 10.45 -9.99 -10.35
CA LEU A 182 11.05 -8.78 -10.90
C LEU A 182 10.10 -8.14 -11.89
N GLY A 183 9.82 -6.86 -11.74
CA GLY A 183 9.12 -6.03 -12.70
C GLY A 183 10.06 -5.00 -13.31
N TYR A 184 10.10 -4.92 -14.63
CA TYR A 184 10.72 -3.83 -15.38
C TYR A 184 9.57 -3.00 -15.95
N VAL A 185 9.47 -1.74 -15.57
CA VAL A 185 8.30 -0.92 -15.89
C VAL A 185 8.71 0.46 -16.37
N TYR A 186 8.14 0.87 -17.50
CA TYR A 186 8.31 2.22 -18.02
C TYR A 186 7.90 3.25 -16.97
N HIS A 187 8.76 4.24 -16.75
CA HIS A 187 8.44 5.38 -15.91
C HIS A 187 8.97 6.68 -16.50
N ASN A 188 8.13 7.70 -16.50
CA ASN A 188 8.46 9.05 -16.93
C ASN A 188 8.28 9.97 -15.73
N GLU A 189 9.39 10.44 -15.16
CA GLU A 189 9.37 11.29 -13.97
C GLU A 189 8.62 12.61 -14.21
N SER A 190 8.72 13.16 -15.42
CA SER A 190 8.03 14.39 -15.82
C SER A 190 6.55 14.19 -16.13
N ASN A 191 6.13 12.95 -16.42
CA ASN A 191 4.74 12.63 -16.74
C ASN A 191 4.34 11.22 -16.26
N TRP A 192 4.01 11.13 -14.97
CA TRP A 192 3.62 9.87 -14.33
C TRP A 192 2.39 9.20 -14.98
N ILE A 193 1.53 9.95 -15.69
CA ILE A 193 0.30 9.42 -16.32
C ILE A 193 0.67 8.55 -17.52
N GLU A 194 1.71 8.91 -18.28
CA GLU A 194 2.18 8.09 -19.41
C GLU A 194 2.68 6.71 -18.97
N SER A 195 3.08 6.57 -17.71
CA SER A 195 3.52 5.31 -17.13
C SER A 195 2.36 4.39 -16.73
N ASP A 196 1.15 4.93 -16.49
CA ASP A 196 0.02 4.18 -15.92
C ASP A 196 -0.33 2.88 -16.67
N PRO A 197 -0.36 2.83 -18.03
CA PRO A 197 -0.64 1.58 -18.75
C PRO A 197 0.38 0.47 -18.48
N PHE A 198 1.66 0.82 -18.32
CA PHE A 198 2.75 -0.13 -18.08
C PHE A 198 2.70 -0.67 -16.66
N TRP A 199 2.46 0.21 -15.68
CA TRP A 199 2.22 -0.20 -14.30
C TRP A 199 0.99 -1.11 -14.17
N ARG A 200 -0.12 -0.79 -14.85
CA ARG A 200 -1.32 -1.65 -14.89
C ARG A 200 -1.01 -3.02 -15.48
N HIS A 201 -0.15 -3.11 -16.50
CA HIS A 201 0.25 -4.38 -17.09
C HIS A 201 1.01 -5.28 -16.11
N ILE A 202 1.85 -4.71 -15.24
CA ILE A 202 2.56 -5.44 -14.17
C ILE A 202 1.59 -5.79 -13.04
N LEU A 203 0.84 -4.81 -12.54
CA LEU A 203 0.05 -4.95 -11.32
C LEU A 203 -1.21 -5.81 -11.50
N ARG A 204 -1.75 -5.96 -12.72
CA ARG A 204 -2.90 -6.84 -13.00
C ARG A 204 -2.66 -8.33 -12.72
N ASN A 205 -1.41 -8.73 -12.47
CA ASN A 205 -1.07 -10.11 -12.09
C ASN A 205 -1.30 -10.37 -10.60
N PHE A 206 -1.70 -9.34 -9.84
CA PHE A 206 -1.94 -9.41 -8.42
C PHE A 206 -3.30 -8.81 -8.06
N SER A 207 -3.90 -9.31 -6.98
CA SER A 207 -5.19 -8.80 -6.47
C SER A 207 -5.28 -8.90 -4.95
N ILE A 208 -6.27 -8.22 -4.38
CA ILE A 208 -6.62 -8.35 -2.97
C ILE A 208 -7.60 -9.51 -2.78
N ASN A 209 -7.31 -10.36 -1.80
CA ASN A 209 -8.20 -11.39 -1.29
C ASN A 209 -9.15 -10.78 -0.25
N PHE A 210 -10.42 -10.61 -0.58
CA PHE A 210 -11.45 -10.12 0.36
C PHE A 210 -12.03 -11.27 1.19
N SER A 211 -11.17 -11.94 1.95
CA SER A 211 -11.60 -12.93 2.94
C SER A 211 -12.26 -12.25 4.14
N PHE A 212 -12.98 -13.02 4.96
CA PHE A 212 -13.51 -12.53 6.25
C PHE A 212 -12.39 -11.93 7.12
N LYS A 213 -11.20 -12.55 7.09
CA LYS A 213 -10.02 -12.10 7.82
C LYS A 213 -9.54 -10.73 7.34
N THR A 214 -9.46 -10.51 6.04
CA THR A 214 -9.12 -9.20 5.44
C THR A 214 -10.11 -8.11 5.84
N ILE A 215 -11.40 -8.45 5.89
CA ILE A 215 -12.47 -7.52 6.30
C ILE A 215 -12.39 -7.22 7.81
N GLU A 216 -12.16 -8.24 8.64
CA GLU A 216 -11.96 -8.06 10.08
C GLU A 216 -10.72 -7.20 10.36
N LEU A 217 -9.65 -7.41 9.60
CA LEU A 217 -8.44 -6.60 9.70
C LEU A 217 -8.67 -5.15 9.34
N ALA A 218 -9.43 -4.88 8.28
CA ALA A 218 -9.83 -3.54 7.89
C ALA A 218 -10.63 -2.82 9.01
N ASN A 219 -11.39 -3.54 9.84
CA ASN A 219 -12.10 -2.96 10.99
C ASN A 219 -11.17 -2.59 12.15
N ILE A 220 -10.09 -3.35 12.37
CA ILE A 220 -9.17 -3.16 13.49
C ILE A 220 -8.03 -2.20 13.11
N ALA A 221 -7.70 -2.15 11.82
CA ALA A 221 -6.77 -1.22 11.23
C ALA A 221 -7.26 0.23 11.36
N TYR A 222 -6.34 1.15 11.64
CA TYR A 222 -6.63 2.58 11.53
C TYR A 222 -6.73 2.97 10.05
N LEU A 223 -7.90 2.73 9.45
CA LEU A 223 -8.25 3.24 8.14
C LEU A 223 -8.65 4.71 8.24
N GLU A 224 -8.23 5.54 7.27
CA GLU A 224 -8.72 6.91 7.20
C GLU A 224 -10.25 6.89 6.99
N ASN A 225 -11.00 7.44 7.95
CA ASN A 225 -12.47 7.43 8.00
C ASN A 225 -13.13 6.03 8.10
N ASN A 226 -12.43 4.99 8.56
CA ASN A 226 -12.94 3.61 8.61
C ASN A 226 -13.40 3.08 7.24
N ARG A 227 -12.75 3.52 6.15
CA ARG A 227 -13.13 3.18 4.78
C ARG A 227 -11.97 2.51 4.03
N LEU A 228 -12.27 1.43 3.32
CA LEU A 228 -11.45 0.97 2.21
C LEU A 228 -11.82 1.81 0.97
N ASP A 229 -10.95 2.76 0.62
CA ASP A 229 -11.16 3.73 -0.47
C ASP A 229 -10.44 3.30 -1.76
N PHE A 230 -11.21 2.83 -2.73
CA PHE A 230 -10.75 2.53 -4.08
C PHE A 230 -10.95 3.78 -4.95
N LYS A 231 -10.03 4.75 -4.81
CA LYS A 231 -10.13 6.10 -5.40
C LYS A 231 -10.40 6.12 -6.91
N ASN A 232 -10.14 5.02 -7.63
CA ASN A 232 -10.28 4.96 -9.09
C ASN A 232 -11.48 4.16 -9.61
N THR A 233 -12.17 3.39 -8.77
CA THR A 233 -13.40 2.66 -9.17
C THR A 233 -14.68 3.35 -8.74
N GLY A 234 -14.59 4.28 -7.77
CA GLY A 234 -15.78 4.83 -7.10
C GLY A 234 -16.50 3.81 -6.21
N GLN A 235 -15.87 2.66 -5.95
CA GLN A 235 -16.38 1.61 -5.09
C GLN A 235 -15.84 1.82 -3.67
N PHE A 236 -16.69 1.60 -2.67
CA PHE A 236 -16.29 1.60 -1.27
C PHE A 236 -16.65 0.24 -0.69
N ILE A 237 -15.74 -0.38 0.06
CA ILE A 237 -16.10 -1.48 0.93
C ILE A 237 -16.15 -0.91 2.33
N TYR A 238 -17.37 -0.80 2.88
CA TYR A 238 -17.59 -0.46 4.26
C TYR A 238 -17.41 -1.73 5.09
N THR A 239 -16.50 -1.68 6.05
CA THR A 239 -16.33 -2.74 7.03
C THR A 239 -16.89 -2.19 8.34
N GLY A 240 -17.95 -2.82 8.87
CA GLY A 240 -18.46 -2.57 10.22
C GLY A 240 -19.64 -1.59 10.38
N LEU A 241 -20.62 -2.05 11.16
CA LEU A 241 -21.80 -1.32 11.64
C LEU A 241 -21.42 -0.36 12.80
N ALA A 242 -22.09 0.81 12.83
CA ALA A 242 -22.11 1.86 13.88
C ALA A 242 -21.08 3.02 13.68
N GLN A 243 -21.45 4.31 13.64
CA GLN A 243 -22.59 5.01 14.24
C GLN A 243 -23.13 6.24 13.46
N TYR A 244 -24.45 6.45 13.63
CA TYR A 244 -25.29 7.67 13.68
C TYR A 244 -24.99 8.93 12.83
N GLU A 245 -25.97 9.32 12.02
CA GLU A 245 -26.21 10.72 11.65
C GLU A 245 -27.65 11.14 12.00
N ASN A 246 -27.84 12.44 12.26
CA ASN A 246 -28.95 13.11 12.96
C ASN A 246 -30.38 12.92 12.42
N ASN A 247 -30.62 12.01 11.47
CA ASN A 247 -31.90 11.87 10.74
C ASN A 247 -32.63 10.54 11.01
N GLY A 248 -32.29 9.83 12.10
CA GLY A 248 -33.23 8.94 12.79
C GLY A 248 -33.63 7.64 12.10
N ARG A 249 -32.73 6.93 11.42
CA ARG A 249 -32.98 5.52 11.03
C ARG A 249 -31.79 4.60 11.28
N TRP A 250 -32.03 3.56 12.08
CA TRP A 250 -31.19 2.39 12.28
C TRP A 250 -31.98 1.15 11.87
N SER A 251 -31.32 0.11 11.38
CA SER A 251 -31.90 -1.23 11.42
C SER A 251 -30.87 -2.29 11.76
N VAL A 252 -31.34 -3.18 12.63
CA VAL A 252 -30.79 -4.31 13.38
C VAL A 252 -30.33 -5.48 12.48
N GLY A 253 -29.31 -6.26 12.87
CA GLY A 253 -29.14 -7.66 12.40
C GLY A 253 -27.71 -8.10 12.04
N ASN A 254 -27.51 -9.44 12.00
CA ASN A 254 -26.34 -10.20 11.50
C ASN A 254 -26.11 -10.01 9.98
N GLU A 255 -26.15 -8.77 9.48
CA GLU A 255 -26.06 -8.46 8.06
C GLU A 255 -24.77 -7.67 7.77
N THR A 256 -23.91 -8.22 6.92
CA THR A 256 -22.82 -7.47 6.28
C THR A 256 -23.41 -6.58 5.19
N ARG A 257 -23.30 -5.25 5.34
CA ARG A 257 -23.77 -4.30 4.32
C ARG A 257 -22.65 -3.88 3.40
N ILE A 258 -22.79 -4.19 2.11
CA ILE A 258 -21.90 -3.74 1.03
C ILE A 258 -22.54 -2.50 0.38
N GLY A 259 -21.89 -1.35 0.49
CA GLY A 259 -22.36 -0.09 -0.10
C GLY A 259 -21.62 0.24 -1.40
N VAL A 260 -22.25 -0.01 -2.56
CA VAL A 260 -21.68 0.33 -3.87
C VAL A 260 -22.23 1.67 -4.35
N LYS A 261 -21.38 2.69 -4.54
CA LYS A 261 -21.78 3.99 -5.10
C LYS A 261 -21.58 3.98 -6.62
N ILE A 262 -22.68 3.99 -7.38
CA ILE A 262 -22.66 4.00 -8.85
C ILE A 262 -22.86 5.45 -9.33
N ARG A 263 -22.01 5.92 -10.25
CA ARG A 263 -21.99 7.33 -10.71
C ARG A 263 -23.25 7.74 -11.50
N ASN A 264 -23.98 6.77 -12.06
CA ASN A 264 -25.19 6.98 -12.87
C ASN A 264 -26.45 6.48 -12.15
N LYS A 265 -27.62 6.97 -12.57
CA LYS A 265 -28.91 6.44 -12.10
C LYS A 265 -29.05 4.99 -12.56
N VAL A 266 -28.94 4.06 -11.62
CA VAL A 266 -29.13 2.63 -11.86
C VAL A 266 -30.62 2.38 -12.08
N THR A 267 -31.00 1.95 -13.28
CA THR A 267 -32.39 1.58 -13.58
C THR A 267 -32.66 0.13 -13.19
N ASP A 268 -31.65 -0.74 -13.33
CA ASP A 268 -31.69 -2.15 -12.97
C ASP A 268 -30.39 -2.53 -12.29
N MET A 269 -30.48 -3.24 -11.15
CA MET A 269 -29.32 -3.72 -10.40
C MET A 269 -29.40 -5.24 -10.32
N LEU A 270 -28.42 -5.94 -10.89
CA LEU A 270 -28.36 -7.39 -10.80
C LEU A 270 -27.40 -7.79 -9.66
N VAL A 271 -27.98 -8.22 -8.55
CA VAL A 271 -27.23 -8.81 -7.45
C VAL A 271 -27.20 -10.32 -7.65
N LYS A 272 -26.06 -10.88 -8.02
CA LYS A 272 -25.88 -12.33 -8.08
C LYS A 272 -25.30 -12.83 -6.77
N CYS A 273 -26.09 -13.62 -6.06
CA CYS A 273 -25.63 -14.39 -4.91
C CYS A 273 -25.22 -15.79 -5.37
N SER A 274 -23.95 -16.15 -5.23
CA SER A 274 -23.48 -17.53 -5.44
C SER A 274 -23.23 -18.18 -4.08
N THR A 275 -23.88 -19.32 -3.84
CA THR A 275 -23.59 -20.20 -2.72
C THR A 275 -22.78 -21.38 -3.25
N TYR A 276 -21.49 -21.44 -2.89
CA TYR A 276 -20.60 -22.49 -3.35
C TYR A 276 -20.17 -23.34 -2.15
N LYS A 277 -20.90 -24.43 -1.86
CA LYS A 277 -20.58 -25.50 -0.87
C LYS A 277 -19.79 -25.07 0.39
N ASN A 278 -20.04 -23.88 0.91
CA ASN A 278 -19.45 -23.30 2.11
C ASN A 278 -20.51 -22.41 2.75
N PRO A 279 -20.43 -22.08 4.05
CA PRO A 279 -21.49 -21.42 4.80
C PRO A 279 -21.69 -19.93 4.45
N TYR A 280 -21.16 -19.45 3.32
CA TYR A 280 -21.14 -18.04 2.95
C TYR A 280 -21.67 -17.81 1.52
N SER A 281 -22.29 -16.65 1.32
CA SER A 281 -22.80 -16.17 0.04
C SER A 281 -21.88 -15.08 -0.52
N PHE A 282 -21.45 -15.20 -1.77
CA PHE A 282 -20.74 -14.13 -2.48
C PHE A 282 -21.74 -13.19 -3.15
N VAL A 283 -21.61 -11.89 -2.90
CA VAL A 283 -22.47 -10.86 -3.50
C VAL A 283 -21.70 -10.16 -4.61
N TYR A 284 -22.08 -10.41 -5.86
CA TYR A 284 -21.56 -9.69 -7.01
C TYR A 284 -22.51 -8.55 -7.37
N VAL A 285 -21.98 -7.33 -7.45
CA VAL A 285 -22.71 -6.15 -7.91
C VAL A 285 -22.14 -5.73 -9.26
N ASN A 286 -22.89 -5.99 -10.33
CA ASN A 286 -22.64 -5.36 -11.63
C ASN A 286 -23.64 -4.20 -11.81
N GLY A 287 -23.11 -3.04 -12.18
CA GLY A 287 -23.86 -1.87 -12.63
C GLY A 287 -23.52 -1.56 -14.07
#